data_AF-A0A5C8BB87-F1
#
_entry.id   AF-A0A5C8BB87-F1
#
_cell.length_a   1.000
_cell.length_b   1.000
_cell.length_c   1.000
_cell.angle_alpha   90.00
_cell.angle_beta   90.00
_cell.angle_gamma   90.00
#
_symmetry.space_group_name_H-M   'P 1'
#
loop_
_entity.id
_entity.type
_entity.pdbx_description
1 polymer ?
#
loop_
_entity_poly.entity_id
_entity_poly.type
_entity_poly.pdbx_seq_one_letter_code
_entity_poly.pdbx_strand_id
1 'polypeptide(L)'
;MSFDLVFFGGTGDLTWRKLMPALFQAWRHGKLPAQGRILAVARDERTDAGYRQWLQDKLATVDDRAKRPTEDEFERFATQVHYLRMDLSQPDDYQLLRQWLGGRCADTVVMYLATSPHLFPVICEQLGAAGLNHPGVRVVLEKPLGHDLASAQVINEAVRSVFSEQQALRIDHYLGKPSVQNLMALRVANALFEPLWRRESIAHIQITLAEDLGVGTRGEFYDRTGALRDMIQNHALQLLTMIAMEPPASSHADAIPDEKLKVLRSL
;
A
#
# COMPACT_ATOMS: atom_id res chain seq x y z
N MET A 1 -13.58 16.92 0.38
CA MET A 1 -12.17 16.54 0.21
C MET A 1 -12.02 15.94 -1.16
N SER A 2 -11.25 16.61 -2.01
CA SER A 2 -10.87 16.10 -3.34
C SER A 2 -9.61 15.24 -3.19
N PHE A 3 -9.54 14.13 -3.93
CA PHE A 3 -8.33 13.32 -3.95
C PHE A 3 -8.01 12.86 -5.37
N ASP A 4 -6.73 12.78 -5.66
CA ASP A 4 -6.20 12.12 -6.85
C ASP A 4 -5.33 10.94 -6.40
N LEU A 5 -5.57 9.76 -6.96
CA LEU A 5 -4.81 8.54 -6.70
C LEU A 5 -4.09 8.10 -7.97
N VAL A 6 -2.76 8.09 -7.94
CA VAL A 6 -1.90 7.76 -9.07
C VAL A 6 -1.29 6.38 -8.85
N PHE A 7 -1.56 5.43 -9.74
CA PHE A 7 -0.94 4.11 -9.74
C PHE A 7 0.24 4.07 -10.71
N PHE A 8 1.46 4.06 -10.15
CA PHE A 8 2.65 3.68 -10.89
C PHE A 8 2.62 2.17 -11.11
N GLY A 9 2.70 1.74 -12.37
CA GLY A 9 2.40 0.34 -12.71
C GLY A 9 0.90 0.10 -12.90
N GLY A 10 0.20 1.05 -13.53
CA GLY A 10 -1.24 1.02 -13.74
C GLY A 10 -1.79 -0.19 -14.51
N THR A 11 -0.94 -0.86 -15.30
CA THR A 11 -1.26 -2.10 -16.04
C THR A 11 -0.74 -3.37 -15.35
N GLY A 12 -0.05 -3.25 -14.21
CA GLY A 12 0.54 -4.37 -13.48
C GLY A 12 -0.47 -5.24 -12.75
N ASP A 13 -0.06 -6.48 -12.44
CA ASP A 13 -0.93 -7.50 -11.85
C ASP A 13 -1.55 -7.11 -10.51
N LEU A 14 -0.77 -6.46 -9.63
CA LEU A 14 -1.28 -5.98 -8.36
C LEU A 14 -2.43 -4.96 -8.57
N THR A 15 -2.24 -4.03 -9.51
CA THR A 15 -3.19 -2.96 -9.78
C THR A 15 -4.53 -3.51 -10.24
N TRP A 16 -4.57 -4.29 -11.33
CA TRP A 16 -5.84 -4.76 -11.87
C TRP A 16 -6.47 -5.90 -11.04
N ARG A 17 -5.67 -6.77 -10.41
CA ARG A 17 -6.20 -7.95 -9.69
C ARG A 17 -6.61 -7.65 -8.26
N LYS A 18 -6.03 -6.63 -7.62
CA LYS A 18 -6.29 -6.31 -6.20
C LYS A 18 -6.75 -4.87 -5.99
N LEU A 19 -6.00 -3.88 -6.48
CA LEU A 19 -6.23 -2.47 -6.14
C LEU A 19 -7.50 -1.92 -6.82
N MET A 20 -7.65 -2.11 -8.13
CA MET A 20 -8.84 -1.66 -8.87
C MET A 20 -10.13 -2.33 -8.38
N PRO A 21 -10.18 -3.66 -8.14
CA PRO A 21 -11.34 -4.28 -7.48
C PRO A 21 -11.62 -3.69 -6.10
N ALA A 22 -10.60 -3.45 -5.27
CA ALA A 22 -10.80 -2.86 -3.94
C ALA A 22 -11.34 -1.42 -4.02
N LEU A 23 -10.85 -0.61 -4.97
CA LEU A 23 -11.38 0.72 -5.22
C LEU A 23 -12.80 0.69 -5.77
N PHE A 24 -13.12 -0.23 -6.67
CA PHE A 24 -14.47 -0.44 -7.14
C PHE A 24 -15.42 -0.78 -5.98
N GLN A 25 -15.00 -1.66 -5.06
CA GLN A 25 -15.77 -1.95 -3.85
C GLN A 25 -15.97 -0.70 -2.97
N ALA A 26 -14.91 0.08 -2.75
CA ALA A 26 -15.00 1.32 -1.99
C ALA A 26 -15.94 2.32 -2.67
N TRP A 27 -15.91 2.43 -3.99
CA TRP A 27 -16.82 3.25 -4.78
C TRP A 27 -18.28 2.79 -4.64
N ARG A 28 -18.53 1.50 -4.83
CA ARG A 28 -19.87 0.88 -4.72
C ARG A 28 -20.52 1.11 -3.36
N HIS A 29 -19.71 1.16 -2.30
CA HIS A 29 -20.16 1.43 -0.94
C HIS A 29 -20.10 2.92 -0.54
N GLY A 30 -19.88 3.84 -1.49
CA GLY A 30 -19.86 5.28 -1.22
C GLY A 30 -18.71 5.74 -0.32
N LYS A 31 -17.64 4.95 -0.21
CA LYS A 31 -16.45 5.27 0.60
C LYS A 31 -15.40 6.07 -0.14
N LEU A 32 -15.45 6.11 -1.47
CA LEU A 32 -14.63 7.05 -2.24
C LEU A 32 -15.29 8.43 -2.26
N PRO A 33 -14.51 9.52 -2.07
CA PRO A 33 -14.99 10.86 -2.33
C PRO A 33 -15.62 10.97 -3.73
N ALA A 34 -16.78 11.64 -3.82
CA ALA A 34 -17.55 11.76 -5.06
C ALA A 34 -16.79 12.43 -6.21
N GLN A 35 -15.75 13.20 -5.88
CA GLN A 35 -14.86 13.81 -6.84
C GLN A 35 -13.48 13.13 -6.79
N GLY A 36 -13.39 11.80 -6.73
CA GLY A 36 -12.12 11.10 -6.85
C GLY A 36 -11.62 11.10 -8.29
N ARG A 37 -10.31 11.19 -8.52
CA ARG A 37 -9.71 10.74 -9.78
C ARG A 37 -8.69 9.66 -9.51
N ILE A 38 -8.68 8.66 -10.37
CA ILE A 38 -7.72 7.56 -10.35
C ILE A 38 -6.94 7.64 -11.66
N LEU A 39 -5.64 7.84 -11.58
CA LEU A 39 -4.74 7.89 -12.73
C LEU A 39 -3.88 6.64 -12.75
N ALA A 40 -4.02 5.82 -13.77
CA ALA A 40 -3.11 4.72 -14.04
C ALA A 40 -1.95 5.21 -14.91
N VAL A 41 -0.70 4.99 -14.48
CA VAL A 41 0.48 5.32 -15.27
C VAL A 41 1.27 4.06 -15.61
N ALA A 42 1.56 3.88 -16.90
CA ALA A 42 2.31 2.75 -17.42
C ALA A 42 2.98 3.09 -18.76
N ARG A 43 3.88 2.21 -19.22
CA ARG A 43 4.70 2.44 -20.41
C ARG A 43 3.94 2.23 -21.72
N ASP A 44 2.88 1.42 -21.70
CA ASP A 44 2.11 1.06 -22.89
C ASP A 44 1.40 2.30 -23.47
N GLU A 45 1.36 2.43 -24.79
CA GLU A 45 0.57 3.50 -25.42
C GLU A 45 -0.92 3.13 -25.39
N ARG A 46 -1.69 3.90 -24.63
CA ARG A 46 -3.16 3.77 -24.54
C ARG A 46 -3.80 5.15 -24.39
N THR A 47 -5.03 5.24 -24.87
CA THR A 47 -5.95 6.34 -24.56
C THR A 47 -6.73 6.00 -23.29
N ASP A 48 -7.38 7.00 -22.67
CA ASP A 48 -8.31 6.76 -21.56
C ASP A 48 -9.35 5.68 -21.91
N ALA A 49 -9.97 5.79 -23.09
CA ALA A 49 -10.96 4.82 -23.56
C ALA A 49 -10.34 3.41 -23.73
N GLY A 50 -9.15 3.32 -24.32
CA GLY A 50 -8.45 2.04 -24.49
C GLY A 50 -8.03 1.40 -23.18
N TYR A 51 -7.65 2.19 -22.17
CA TYR A 51 -7.33 1.69 -20.83
C TYR A 51 -8.58 1.22 -20.09
N ARG A 52 -9.69 1.97 -20.18
CA ARG A 52 -10.98 1.58 -19.55
C ARG A 52 -11.50 0.27 -20.14
N GLN A 53 -11.47 0.10 -21.46
CA GLN A 53 -11.85 -1.18 -22.08
C GLN A 53 -10.97 -2.34 -21.57
N TRP A 54 -9.65 -2.15 -21.59
CA TRP A 54 -8.71 -3.15 -21.08
C TRP A 54 -8.99 -3.50 -19.61
N LEU A 55 -9.29 -2.49 -18.77
CA LEU A 55 -9.61 -2.70 -17.37
C LEU A 55 -10.92 -3.46 -17.19
N GLN A 56 -11.95 -3.16 -18.00
CA GLN A 56 -13.23 -3.88 -17.99
C GLN A 56 -13.00 -5.38 -18.26
N ASP A 57 -12.25 -5.70 -19.31
CA ASP A 57 -11.92 -7.07 -19.70
C ASP A 57 -11.18 -7.79 -18.57
N LYS A 58 -10.21 -7.11 -17.92
CA LYS A 58 -9.48 -7.66 -16.77
C LYS A 58 -10.37 -7.89 -15.56
N LEU A 59 -11.22 -6.94 -15.20
CA LEU A 59 -12.13 -7.07 -14.07
C LEU A 59 -13.14 -8.21 -14.26
N ALA A 60 -13.53 -8.52 -15.49
CA ALA A 60 -14.37 -9.69 -15.80
C ALA A 60 -13.70 -11.03 -15.45
N THR A 61 -12.36 -11.08 -15.38
CA THR A 61 -11.59 -12.29 -15.05
C THR A 61 -11.28 -12.46 -13.56
N VAL A 62 -11.60 -11.48 -12.71
CA VAL A 62 -11.30 -11.54 -11.26
C VAL A 62 -12.06 -12.69 -10.61
N ASP A 63 -11.36 -13.58 -9.90
CA ASP A 63 -11.93 -14.83 -9.36
C ASP A 63 -13.20 -14.60 -8.50
N ASP A 64 -13.20 -13.53 -7.70
CA ASP A 64 -14.30 -13.17 -6.82
C ASP A 64 -15.42 -12.44 -7.59
N ARG A 65 -16.48 -13.18 -7.92
CA ARG A 65 -17.67 -12.64 -8.63
C ARG A 65 -18.31 -11.47 -7.90
N ALA A 66 -18.30 -11.43 -6.57
CA ALA A 66 -18.90 -10.33 -5.81
C ALA A 66 -18.14 -9.01 -5.99
N LYS A 67 -16.88 -9.09 -6.47
CA LYS A 67 -16.02 -7.95 -6.77
C LYS A 67 -16.07 -7.49 -8.22
N ARG A 68 -16.79 -8.19 -9.09
CA ARG A 68 -16.94 -7.80 -10.50
C ARG A 68 -18.02 -6.74 -10.63
N PRO A 69 -17.78 -5.65 -11.38
CA PRO A 69 -18.82 -4.67 -11.68
C PRO A 69 -19.81 -5.23 -12.71
N THR A 70 -21.06 -4.79 -12.65
CA THR A 70 -21.95 -4.83 -13.83
C THR A 70 -21.47 -3.81 -14.89
N GLU A 71 -22.03 -3.87 -16.09
CA GLU A 71 -21.70 -2.91 -17.16
C GLU A 71 -22.00 -1.48 -16.73
N ASP A 72 -23.22 -1.21 -16.25
CA ASP A 72 -23.64 0.10 -15.72
C ASP A 72 -22.77 0.58 -14.55
N GLU A 73 -22.40 -0.32 -13.63
CA GLU A 73 -21.52 0.00 -12.50
C GLU A 73 -20.13 0.38 -12.99
N PHE A 74 -19.60 -0.37 -13.96
CA PHE A 74 -18.30 -0.10 -14.54
C PHE A 74 -18.28 1.22 -15.30
N GLU A 75 -19.27 1.50 -16.14
CA GLU A 75 -19.36 2.76 -16.88
C GLU A 75 -19.29 3.96 -15.95
N ARG A 76 -20.06 3.93 -14.84
CA ARG A 76 -20.06 4.99 -13.84
C ARG A 76 -18.73 5.10 -13.10
N PHE A 77 -18.16 3.98 -12.66
CA PHE A 77 -16.85 3.96 -11.99
C PHE A 77 -15.73 4.47 -12.90
N ALA A 78 -15.72 4.03 -14.16
CA ALA A 78 -14.69 4.32 -15.16
C ALA A 78 -14.59 5.81 -15.51
N THR A 79 -15.64 6.62 -15.27
CA THR A 79 -15.58 8.08 -15.42
C THR A 79 -14.49 8.74 -14.57
N GLN A 80 -14.12 8.12 -13.44
CA GLN A 80 -13.07 8.61 -12.53
C GLN A 80 -11.69 8.05 -12.88
N VAL A 81 -11.62 7.09 -13.81
CA VAL A 81 -10.39 6.37 -14.17
C VAL A 81 -9.78 6.98 -15.42
N HIS A 82 -8.52 7.38 -15.32
CA HIS A 82 -7.73 8.00 -16.38
C HIS A 82 -6.45 7.23 -16.60
N TYR A 83 -5.83 7.45 -17.74
CA TYR A 83 -4.56 6.84 -18.12
C TYR A 83 -3.58 7.89 -18.59
N LEU A 84 -2.32 7.75 -18.17
CA LEU A 84 -1.21 8.55 -18.69
C LEU A 84 -0.06 7.61 -19.03
N ARG A 85 0.35 7.61 -20.30
CA ARG A 85 1.57 6.92 -20.72
C ARG A 85 2.77 7.61 -20.07
N MET A 86 3.58 6.85 -19.36
CA MET A 86 4.81 7.33 -18.73
C MET A 86 5.89 6.25 -18.76
N ASP A 87 7.10 6.67 -19.12
CA ASP A 87 8.34 5.98 -18.81
C ASP A 87 8.94 6.58 -17.53
N LEU A 88 9.05 5.76 -16.49
CA LEU A 88 9.50 6.18 -15.17
C LEU A 88 10.98 6.60 -15.15
N SER A 89 11.73 6.31 -16.22
CA SER A 89 13.10 6.80 -16.38
C SER A 89 13.20 8.20 -17.00
N GLN A 90 12.11 8.70 -17.60
CA GLN A 90 12.12 9.95 -18.38
C GLN A 90 11.62 11.13 -17.53
N PRO A 91 12.48 12.15 -17.24
CA PRO A 91 12.07 13.32 -16.46
C PRO A 91 10.88 14.09 -17.04
N ASP A 92 10.78 14.17 -18.38
CA ASP A 92 9.73 14.92 -19.08
C ASP A 92 8.33 14.35 -18.81
N ASP A 93 8.22 13.04 -18.65
CA ASP A 93 6.94 12.38 -18.34
C ASP A 93 6.40 12.81 -16.96
N TYR A 94 7.28 13.14 -16.00
CA TYR A 94 6.88 13.66 -14.69
C TYR A 94 6.34 15.10 -14.78
N GLN A 95 6.75 15.88 -15.78
CA GLN A 95 6.16 17.20 -16.03
C GLN A 95 4.73 17.06 -16.58
N LEU A 96 4.47 16.05 -17.42
CA LEU A 96 3.11 15.74 -17.87
C LEU A 96 2.21 15.33 -16.69
N LEU A 97 2.73 14.49 -15.79
CA LEU A 97 2.03 14.13 -14.55
C LEU A 97 1.71 15.37 -13.70
N ARG A 98 2.68 16.27 -13.54
CA ARG A 98 2.49 17.53 -12.81
C ARG A 98 1.41 18.40 -13.43
N GLN A 99 1.39 18.52 -14.75
CA GLN A 99 0.35 19.29 -15.46
C GLN A 99 -1.04 18.68 -15.22
N TRP A 100 -1.16 17.34 -15.30
CA TRP A 100 -2.43 16.64 -15.06
C TRP A 100 -2.97 16.85 -13.64
N LEU A 101 -2.08 16.82 -12.64
CA LEU A 101 -2.44 17.07 -11.23
C LEU A 101 -2.79 18.54 -10.99
N GLY A 102 -2.00 19.46 -11.56
CA GLY A 102 -2.17 20.90 -11.43
C GLY A 102 -3.47 21.44 -12.04
N GLY A 103 -4.07 20.72 -13.00
CA GLY A 103 -5.37 21.10 -13.58
C GLY A 103 -6.54 21.09 -12.58
N ARG A 104 -6.36 20.45 -11.41
CA ARG A 104 -7.40 20.35 -10.38
C ARG A 104 -6.96 20.80 -9.00
N CYS A 105 -5.68 20.63 -8.67
CA CYS A 105 -5.13 20.94 -7.34
C CYS A 105 -5.92 20.26 -6.21
N ALA A 106 -6.02 18.93 -6.24
CA ALA A 106 -6.72 18.18 -5.21
C ALA A 106 -6.11 18.39 -3.80
N ASP A 107 -6.94 18.31 -2.76
CA ASP A 107 -6.52 18.47 -1.36
C ASP A 107 -5.45 17.44 -0.96
N THR A 108 -5.53 16.24 -1.54
CA THR A 108 -4.59 15.15 -1.28
C THR A 108 -4.29 14.38 -2.55
N VAL A 109 -3.01 14.11 -2.78
CA VAL A 109 -2.55 13.28 -3.90
C VAL A 109 -1.86 12.05 -3.34
N VAL A 110 -2.30 10.87 -3.73
CA VAL A 110 -1.71 9.59 -3.31
C VAL A 110 -0.97 8.98 -4.48
N MET A 111 0.35 8.86 -4.36
CA MET A 111 1.24 8.24 -5.34
C MET A 111 1.51 6.80 -4.92
N TYR A 112 0.79 5.85 -5.51
CA TYR A 112 0.90 4.44 -5.18
C TYR A 112 1.89 3.74 -6.10
N LEU A 113 3.02 3.30 -5.54
CA LEU A 113 4.08 2.62 -6.28
C LEU A 113 3.81 1.12 -6.37
N ALA A 114 2.91 0.73 -7.28
CA ALA A 114 2.62 -0.66 -7.63
C ALA A 114 3.63 -1.21 -8.68
N THR A 115 4.90 -0.85 -8.52
CA THR A 115 6.01 -1.22 -9.40
C THR A 115 7.01 -2.11 -8.67
N SER A 116 8.04 -2.58 -9.40
CA SER A 116 9.14 -3.28 -8.74
C SER A 116 9.92 -2.34 -7.81
N PRO A 117 10.40 -2.81 -6.63
CA PRO A 117 11.06 -1.95 -5.65
C PRO A 117 12.36 -1.29 -6.11
N HIS A 118 13.06 -1.88 -7.08
CA HIS A 118 14.28 -1.27 -7.63
C HIS A 118 14.00 0.05 -8.35
N LEU A 119 12.75 0.32 -8.72
CA LEU A 119 12.34 1.59 -9.34
C LEU A 119 12.00 2.67 -8.31
N PHE A 120 11.81 2.32 -7.02
CA PHE A 120 11.40 3.30 -6.02
C PHE A 120 12.37 4.48 -5.87
N PRO A 121 13.71 4.29 -5.83
CA PRO A 121 14.63 5.42 -5.75
C PRO A 121 14.46 6.39 -6.92
N VAL A 122 14.49 5.88 -8.16
CA VAL A 122 14.32 6.69 -9.38
C VAL A 122 12.98 7.41 -9.38
N ILE A 123 11.89 6.72 -9.04
CA ILE A 123 10.56 7.34 -9.00
C ILE A 123 10.51 8.46 -7.96
N CYS A 124 11.04 8.24 -6.75
CA CYS A 124 11.04 9.25 -5.70
C CYS A 124 11.86 10.47 -6.10
N GLU A 125 13.08 10.27 -6.59
CA GLU A 125 13.97 11.36 -7.04
C GLU A 125 13.30 12.20 -8.14
N GLN A 126 12.68 11.56 -9.13
CA GLN A 126 11.96 12.25 -10.21
C GLN A 126 10.73 13.01 -9.70
N LEU A 127 9.97 12.44 -8.76
CA LEU A 127 8.85 13.14 -8.11
C LEU A 127 9.33 14.38 -7.36
N GLY A 128 10.46 14.29 -6.65
CA GLY A 128 11.09 15.42 -5.98
C GLY A 128 11.53 16.49 -6.96
N ALA A 129 12.23 16.11 -8.04
CA ALA A 129 12.69 17.01 -9.09
C ALA A 129 11.53 17.72 -9.82
N ALA A 130 10.40 17.04 -9.99
CA ALA A 130 9.19 17.62 -10.56
C ALA A 130 8.39 18.50 -9.58
N GLY A 131 8.79 18.60 -8.31
CA GLY A 131 8.05 19.32 -7.27
C GLY A 131 6.75 18.65 -6.84
N LEU A 132 6.63 17.34 -7.07
CA LEU A 132 5.47 16.50 -6.72
C LEU A 132 5.60 15.90 -5.32
N ASN A 133 6.18 16.64 -4.38
CA ASN A 133 6.42 16.24 -2.99
C ASN A 133 5.87 17.23 -1.95
N HIS A 134 4.96 18.13 -2.35
CA HIS A 134 4.33 19.09 -1.44
C HIS A 134 3.57 18.40 -0.29
N PRO A 135 3.25 19.09 0.82
CA PRO A 135 2.69 18.47 2.04
C PRO A 135 1.37 17.71 1.88
N GLY A 136 0.63 17.95 0.79
CA GLY A 136 -0.62 17.23 0.44
C GLY A 136 -0.39 15.90 -0.30
N VAL A 137 0.85 15.59 -0.66
CA VAL A 137 1.20 14.33 -1.31
C VAL A 137 1.47 13.24 -0.28
N ARG A 138 1.01 12.03 -0.55
CA ARG A 138 1.39 10.79 0.14
C ARG A 138 1.98 9.83 -0.88
N VAL A 139 3.11 9.20 -0.57
CA VAL A 139 3.69 8.12 -1.37
C VAL A 139 3.43 6.79 -0.68
N VAL A 140 2.88 5.82 -1.41
CA VAL A 140 2.60 4.48 -0.92
C VAL A 140 3.57 3.49 -1.54
N LEU A 141 4.28 2.75 -0.70
CA LEU A 141 5.34 1.83 -1.11
C LEU A 141 4.92 0.40 -0.82
N GLU A 142 4.91 -0.43 -1.86
CA GLU A 142 4.64 -1.87 -1.73
C GLU A 142 5.87 -2.66 -1.31
N LYS A 143 5.63 -3.79 -0.65
CA LYS A 143 6.71 -4.75 -0.33
C LYS A 143 7.20 -5.46 -1.61
N PRO A 144 8.47 -5.89 -1.68
CA PRO A 144 9.51 -5.83 -0.63
C PRO A 144 10.27 -4.50 -0.57
N LEU A 145 10.60 -4.03 0.63
CA LEU A 145 11.37 -2.80 0.88
C LEU A 145 12.84 -3.12 1.16
N GLY A 146 13.49 -3.75 0.18
CA GLY A 146 14.83 -4.31 0.31
C GLY A 146 14.81 -5.81 0.59
N HIS A 147 15.99 -6.43 0.51
CA HIS A 147 16.20 -7.86 0.78
C HIS A 147 17.16 -8.10 1.96
N ASP A 148 17.74 -7.04 2.49
CA ASP A 148 18.57 -6.98 3.68
C ASP A 148 18.55 -5.54 4.25
N LEU A 149 19.28 -5.31 5.34
CA LEU A 149 19.34 -3.99 5.98
C LEU A 149 19.91 -2.92 5.03
N ALA A 150 20.99 -3.23 4.30
CA ALA A 150 21.68 -2.27 3.46
C ALA A 150 20.78 -1.80 2.29
N SER A 151 20.16 -2.73 1.58
CA SER A 151 19.21 -2.41 0.50
C SER A 151 17.95 -1.69 1.00
N ALA A 152 17.45 -2.03 2.19
CA ALA A 152 16.34 -1.32 2.82
C ALA A 152 16.73 0.13 3.17
N GLN A 153 17.94 0.35 3.69
CA GLN A 153 18.46 1.69 3.99
C GLN A 153 18.58 2.54 2.73
N VAL A 154 19.06 1.99 1.61
CA VAL A 154 19.14 2.71 0.33
C VAL A 154 17.77 3.19 -0.14
N ILE A 155 16.74 2.32 -0.11
CA ILE A 155 15.37 2.70 -0.47
C ILE A 155 14.86 3.78 0.50
N ASN A 156 15.11 3.60 1.80
CA ASN A 156 14.63 4.53 2.82
C ASN A 156 15.27 5.92 2.71
N GLU A 157 16.58 5.98 2.42
CA GLU A 157 17.32 7.22 2.17
C GLU A 157 16.71 7.98 0.98
N ALA A 158 16.48 7.28 -0.14
CA ALA A 158 15.91 7.87 -1.35
C ALA A 158 14.47 8.37 -1.16
N VAL A 159 13.66 7.68 -0.35
CA VAL A 159 12.32 8.15 0.00
C VAL A 159 12.42 9.38 0.91
N ARG A 160 13.27 9.35 1.94
CA ARG A 160 13.42 10.42 2.93
C ARG A 160 14.05 11.69 2.38
N SER A 161 14.85 11.60 1.32
CA SER A 161 15.42 12.77 0.65
C SER A 161 14.35 13.62 -0.06
N VAL A 162 13.18 13.02 -0.34
CA VAL A 162 12.09 13.66 -1.10
C VAL A 162 10.83 13.87 -0.26
N PHE A 163 10.47 12.90 0.57
CA PHE A 163 9.24 12.88 1.35
C PHE A 163 9.53 12.83 2.85
N SER A 164 8.72 13.53 3.64
CA SER A 164 8.73 13.35 5.10
C SER A 164 8.12 12.01 5.51
N GLU A 165 8.40 11.55 6.73
CA GLU A 165 7.90 10.25 7.22
C GLU A 165 6.36 10.18 7.23
N GLN A 166 5.69 11.30 7.54
CA GLN A 166 4.21 11.38 7.50
C GLN A 166 3.64 11.27 6.07
N GLN A 167 4.47 11.48 5.05
CA GLN A 167 4.09 11.33 3.65
C GLN A 167 4.33 9.91 3.13
N ALA A 168 5.22 9.14 3.74
CA ALA A 168 5.65 7.83 3.27
C ALA A 168 4.89 6.68 3.95
N LEU A 169 3.98 6.05 3.21
CA LEU A 169 3.13 4.95 3.68
C LEU A 169 3.66 3.61 3.18
N ARG A 170 4.24 2.81 4.07
CA ARG A 170 4.80 1.49 3.73
C ARG A 170 3.76 0.40 3.99
N ILE A 171 3.41 -0.37 2.97
CA ILE A 171 2.31 -1.33 3.06
C ILE A 171 2.76 -2.64 3.70
N ASP A 172 2.06 -3.01 4.77
CA ASP A 172 1.94 -4.38 5.26
C ASP A 172 0.46 -4.74 5.36
N HIS A 173 -0.01 -5.59 4.46
CA HIS A 173 -1.44 -5.94 4.37
C HIS A 173 -1.96 -6.73 5.58
N TYR A 174 -1.10 -7.32 6.43
CA TYR A 174 -1.55 -7.98 7.67
C TYR A 174 -2.08 -6.96 8.68
N LEU A 175 -1.51 -5.75 8.73
CA LEU A 175 -1.99 -4.67 9.60
C LEU A 175 -3.40 -4.17 9.23
N GLY A 176 -3.84 -4.43 7.99
CA GLY A 176 -5.19 -4.13 7.52
C GLY A 176 -6.23 -5.21 7.86
N LYS A 177 -5.82 -6.37 8.41
CA LYS A 177 -6.76 -7.45 8.75
C LYS A 177 -7.57 -7.07 9.99
N PRO A 178 -8.92 -7.22 9.98
CA PRO A 178 -9.76 -6.87 11.13
C PRO A 178 -9.33 -7.57 12.43
N SER A 179 -8.90 -8.83 12.36
CA SER A 179 -8.43 -9.58 13.52
C SER A 179 -7.16 -8.98 14.15
N VAL A 180 -6.25 -8.45 13.33
CA VAL A 180 -5.01 -7.80 13.81
C VAL A 180 -5.33 -6.46 14.45
N GLN A 181 -6.22 -5.68 13.85
CA GLN A 181 -6.68 -4.41 14.45
C GLN A 181 -7.41 -4.63 15.79
N ASN A 182 -8.17 -5.72 15.90
CA ASN A 182 -8.88 -6.08 17.13
C ASN A 182 -7.97 -6.47 18.30
N LEU A 183 -6.69 -6.80 18.07
CA LEU A 183 -5.73 -7.08 19.16
C LEU A 183 -5.64 -5.91 20.14
N MET A 184 -5.72 -4.68 19.63
CA MET A 184 -5.71 -3.48 20.45
C MET A 184 -6.90 -3.40 21.39
N ALA A 185 -8.11 -3.58 20.83
CA ALA A 185 -9.32 -3.59 21.63
C ALA A 185 -9.26 -4.71 22.67
N LEU A 186 -8.87 -5.92 22.26
CA LEU A 186 -8.80 -7.09 23.14
C LEU A 186 -7.84 -6.90 24.31
N ARG A 187 -6.62 -6.41 24.06
CA ARG A 187 -5.56 -6.31 25.07
C ARG A 187 -5.72 -5.11 25.99
N VAL A 188 -6.07 -3.94 25.43
CA VAL A 188 -5.98 -2.66 26.13
C VAL A 188 -7.33 -2.22 26.69
N ALA A 189 -8.44 -2.50 25.99
CA ALA A 189 -9.76 -2.01 26.37
C ALA A 189 -10.58 -3.01 27.21
N ASN A 190 -9.98 -4.13 27.64
CA ASN A 190 -10.67 -5.17 28.41
C ASN A 190 -10.02 -5.36 29.78
N ALA A 191 -10.75 -4.98 30.84
CA ALA A 191 -10.32 -5.14 32.23
C ALA A 191 -10.04 -6.59 32.65
N LEU A 192 -10.56 -7.57 31.91
CA LEU A 192 -10.28 -8.99 32.14
C LEU A 192 -8.89 -9.40 31.61
N PHE A 193 -8.49 -8.88 30.45
CA PHE A 193 -7.28 -9.32 29.75
C PHE A 193 -6.07 -8.46 30.07
N GLU A 194 -6.25 -7.15 30.23
CA GLU A 194 -5.15 -6.22 30.48
C GLU A 194 -4.28 -6.64 31.69
N PRO A 195 -4.85 -7.03 32.86
CA PRO A 195 -4.04 -7.41 34.02
C PRO A 195 -3.31 -8.75 33.88
N LEU A 196 -3.71 -9.57 32.91
CA LEU A 196 -3.13 -10.89 32.62
C LEU A 196 -2.09 -10.82 31.50
N TRP A 197 -1.95 -9.69 30.80
CA TRP A 197 -1.08 -9.58 29.63
C TRP A 197 0.38 -9.29 29.98
N ARG A 198 0.97 -10.14 30.84
CA ARG A 198 2.33 -9.97 31.38
C ARG A 198 3.00 -11.31 31.69
N ARG A 199 4.32 -11.28 31.88
CA ARG A 199 5.17 -12.47 32.07
C ARG A 199 4.78 -13.34 33.27
N GLU A 200 4.17 -12.78 34.30
CA GLU A 200 3.73 -13.53 35.48
C GLU A 200 2.51 -14.42 35.18
N SER A 201 1.77 -14.13 34.12
CA SER A 201 0.53 -14.84 33.74
C SER A 201 0.65 -15.56 32.39
N ILE A 202 1.55 -15.14 31.52
CA ILE A 202 1.77 -15.73 30.19
C ILE A 202 3.05 -16.56 30.19
N ALA A 203 2.91 -17.87 30.02
CA ALA A 203 4.04 -18.78 29.90
C ALA A 203 4.74 -18.67 28.54
N HIS A 204 3.99 -18.57 27.43
CA HIS A 204 4.52 -18.37 26.09
C HIS A 204 3.45 -17.82 25.13
N ILE A 205 3.90 -17.24 24.01
CA ILE A 205 3.07 -16.74 22.91
C ILE A 205 3.47 -17.48 21.65
N GLN A 206 2.48 -17.98 20.89
CA GLN A 206 2.70 -18.65 19.62
C GLN A 206 2.09 -17.82 18.49
N ILE A 207 2.89 -17.53 17.47
CA ILE A 207 2.43 -16.88 16.23
C ILE A 207 2.62 -17.88 15.10
N THR A 208 1.51 -18.34 14.53
CA THR A 208 1.52 -19.31 13.43
C THR A 208 0.99 -18.65 12.16
N LEU A 209 1.81 -18.64 11.11
CA LEU A 209 1.41 -18.26 9.77
C LEU A 209 1.50 -19.51 8.89
N ALA A 210 0.37 -20.20 8.72
CA ALA A 210 0.27 -21.42 7.93
C ALA A 210 -0.45 -21.13 6.60
N GLU A 211 0.01 -21.76 5.53
CA GLU A 211 -0.56 -21.65 4.19
C GLU A 211 -0.82 -23.07 3.65
N ASP A 212 -2.02 -23.31 3.13
CA ASP A 212 -2.37 -24.59 2.48
C ASP A 212 -1.85 -24.66 1.04
N LEU A 213 -1.45 -23.51 0.47
CA LEU A 213 -0.97 -23.38 -0.90
C LEU A 213 0.56 -23.49 -0.95
N GLY A 214 1.07 -24.25 -1.92
CA GLY A 214 2.49 -24.25 -2.27
C GLY A 214 2.91 -23.00 -3.04
N VAL A 215 4.18 -22.95 -3.46
CA VAL A 215 4.79 -21.78 -4.12
C VAL A 215 4.10 -21.34 -5.43
N GLY A 216 3.34 -22.23 -6.07
CA GLY A 216 2.59 -21.96 -7.28
C GLY A 216 3.47 -21.42 -8.41
N THR A 217 3.03 -20.36 -9.08
CA THR A 217 3.76 -19.72 -10.19
C THR A 217 4.88 -18.77 -9.74
N ARG A 218 5.07 -18.57 -8.42
CA ARG A 218 6.04 -17.61 -7.87
C ARG A 218 7.39 -18.24 -7.49
N GLY A 219 7.68 -19.43 -8.02
CA GLY A 219 8.88 -20.22 -7.70
C GLY A 219 10.17 -19.42 -7.72
N GLU A 220 10.51 -18.79 -8.85
CA GLU A 220 11.76 -18.03 -9.00
C GLU A 220 11.90 -16.84 -8.03
N PHE A 221 10.78 -16.16 -7.74
CA PHE A 221 10.78 -15.07 -6.77
C PHE A 221 10.96 -15.59 -5.34
N TYR A 222 10.24 -16.66 -5.00
CA TYR A 222 10.25 -17.23 -3.66
C TYR A 222 11.59 -17.88 -3.32
N ASP A 223 12.25 -18.52 -4.28
CA ASP A 223 13.57 -19.14 -4.12
C ASP A 223 14.64 -18.13 -3.63
N ARG A 224 14.59 -16.90 -4.14
CA ARG A 224 15.49 -15.81 -3.71
C ARG A 224 15.07 -15.15 -2.40
N THR A 225 13.78 -15.21 -2.06
CA THR A 225 13.19 -14.48 -0.93
C THR A 225 13.20 -15.33 0.34
N GLY A 226 12.61 -16.53 0.26
CA GLY A 226 12.38 -17.47 1.36
C GLY A 226 11.33 -16.98 2.38
N ALA A 227 10.84 -17.91 3.20
CA ALA A 227 9.85 -17.62 4.24
C ALA A 227 10.31 -16.54 5.23
N LEU A 228 11.62 -16.48 5.53
CA LEU A 228 12.19 -15.49 6.45
C LEU A 228 11.89 -14.05 6.00
N ARG A 229 12.08 -13.74 4.71
CA ARG A 229 11.83 -12.39 4.20
C ARG A 229 10.38 -12.17 3.80
N ASP A 230 9.72 -13.20 3.27
CA ASP A 230 8.35 -13.05 2.76
C ASP A 230 7.31 -12.94 3.89
N MET A 231 7.54 -13.66 5.00
CA MET A 231 6.56 -13.83 6.09
C MET A 231 7.06 -13.37 7.46
N ILE A 232 8.32 -13.68 7.83
CA ILE A 232 8.81 -13.42 9.19
C ILE A 232 9.19 -11.95 9.38
N GLN A 233 10.07 -11.42 8.51
CA GLN A 233 10.64 -10.08 8.62
C GLN A 233 9.58 -8.97 8.63
N ASN A 234 8.46 -9.17 7.95
CA ASN A 234 7.34 -8.25 7.91
C ASN A 234 6.21 -8.73 8.83
N HIS A 235 5.32 -9.59 8.36
CA HIS A 235 4.04 -9.95 8.96
C HIS A 235 4.19 -10.50 10.37
N ALA A 236 5.07 -11.48 10.58
CA ALA A 236 5.24 -12.08 11.91
C ALA A 236 5.81 -11.08 12.92
N LEU A 237 6.82 -10.28 12.53
CA LEU A 237 7.36 -9.22 13.39
C LEU A 237 6.33 -8.12 13.66
N GLN A 238 5.53 -7.73 12.66
CA GLN A 238 4.44 -6.77 12.86
C GLN A 238 3.38 -7.30 13.83
N LEU A 239 2.99 -8.57 13.71
CA LEU A 239 2.09 -9.23 14.68
C LEU A 239 2.70 -9.29 16.08
N LEU A 240 3.98 -9.67 16.19
CA LEU A 240 4.70 -9.69 17.46
C LEU A 240 4.67 -8.32 18.13
N THR A 241 4.99 -7.25 17.40
CA THR A 241 4.95 -5.89 17.96
C THR A 241 3.54 -5.49 18.40
N MET A 242 2.51 -5.82 17.62
CA MET A 242 1.11 -5.56 18.01
C MET A 242 0.66 -6.37 19.25
N ILE A 243 1.27 -7.54 19.49
CA ILE A 243 0.99 -8.43 20.63
C ILE A 243 1.79 -8.04 21.87
N ALA A 244 3.00 -7.50 21.71
CA ALA A 244 3.95 -7.27 22.80
C ALA A 244 4.05 -5.80 23.22
N MET A 245 3.62 -4.85 22.40
CA MET A 245 3.73 -3.43 22.71
C MET A 245 2.90 -3.05 23.95
N GLU A 246 3.38 -2.07 24.70
CA GLU A 246 2.64 -1.46 25.80
C GLU A 246 1.39 -0.74 25.31
N PRO A 247 0.39 -0.50 26.19
CA PRO A 247 -0.74 0.36 25.87
C PRO A 247 -0.26 1.76 25.42
N PRO A 248 -0.64 2.23 24.22
CA PRO A 248 -0.23 3.55 23.77
C PRO A 248 -0.86 4.63 24.67
N ALA A 249 -0.06 5.64 25.02
CA ALA A 249 -0.50 6.72 25.91
C ALA A 249 -1.58 7.62 25.29
N SER A 250 -1.82 7.53 23.98
CA SER A 250 -2.81 8.33 23.26
C SER A 250 -3.26 7.65 21.97
N SER A 251 -4.28 8.23 21.31
CA SER A 251 -4.73 7.84 19.97
C SER A 251 -4.03 8.60 18.84
N HIS A 252 -2.93 9.32 19.12
CA HIS A 252 -2.15 10.00 18.08
C HIS A 252 -1.54 8.99 17.10
N ALA A 253 -1.38 9.41 15.84
CA ALA A 253 -0.91 8.55 14.76
C ALA A 253 0.45 7.87 15.06
N ASP A 254 1.31 8.55 15.80
CA ASP A 254 2.66 8.08 16.13
C ASP A 254 2.71 7.22 17.42
N ALA A 255 1.65 7.23 18.23
CA ALA A 255 1.65 6.55 19.53
C ALA A 255 1.78 5.02 19.40
N ILE A 256 1.11 4.41 18.42
CA ILE A 256 1.24 2.97 18.15
C ILE A 256 2.62 2.64 17.56
N PRO A 257 3.11 3.32 16.50
CA PRO A 257 4.48 3.14 16.01
C PRO A 257 5.56 3.22 17.10
N ASP A 258 5.46 4.17 18.02
CA ASP A 258 6.44 4.34 19.10
C ASP A 258 6.48 3.11 20.04
N GLU A 259 5.33 2.61 20.48
CA GLU A 259 5.29 1.42 21.34
C GLU A 259 5.76 0.16 20.61
N LYS A 260 5.45 0.02 19.30
CA LYS A 260 6.00 -1.07 18.47
C LYS A 260 7.52 -0.99 18.36
N LEU A 261 8.08 0.22 18.23
CA LEU A 261 9.52 0.41 18.14
C LEU A 261 10.24 0.02 19.44
N LYS A 262 9.63 0.27 20.61
CA LYS A 262 10.19 -0.18 21.90
C LYS A 262 10.32 -1.70 21.97
N VAL A 263 9.33 -2.44 21.47
CA VAL A 263 9.40 -3.91 21.36
C VAL A 263 10.61 -4.31 20.51
N LEU A 264 10.74 -3.75 19.31
CA LEU A 264 11.84 -4.11 18.40
C LEU A 264 13.22 -3.78 18.96
N ARG A 265 13.35 -2.70 19.74
CA ARG A 265 14.61 -2.32 20.41
C ARG A 265 14.98 -3.23 21.58
N SER A 266 14.04 -4.04 22.05
CA SER A 266 14.21 -4.95 23.19
C SER A 266 14.37 -6.41 22.76
N LEU A 267 14.46 -6.68 21.45
CA LEU A 267 14.72 -8.00 20.87
C LEU A 267 16.22 -8.31 20.77
#